data_AF-A0A7K3GA62-F1
#
_entry.id   AF-A0A7K3GA62-F1
#
_cell.length_a   1.000
_cell.length_b   1.000
_cell.length_c   1.000
_cell.angle_alpha   90.00
_cell.angle_beta   90.00
_cell.angle_gamma   90.00
#
_symmetry.space_group_name_H-M   'P 1'
#
loop_
_entity.id
_entity.type
_entity.pdbx_description
1 polymer ?
#
loop_
_entity_poly.entity_id
_entity_poly.type
_entity_poly.pdbx_seq_one_letter_code
_entity_poly.pdbx_strand_id
1 'polypeptide(L)'
;MTRGRGAAEENRGGGTGGDLAVDDQDLAAVGNSAFKLFEGLGNHGRDAWSSSQTAAKDLTAQEFELGGALQVVQDRWEKSLKTRLDACAHISNHMDFTKNAHAGDEYFIATTVSSIATLDKGFDEGVKR
;
A
#
# COMPACT_ATOMS: atom_id res chain seq x y z
N MET A 1 29.17 -14.14 -47.17
CA MET A 1 28.99 -12.74 -46.72
C MET A 1 27.78 -12.19 -47.45
N THR A 2 26.76 -11.55 -46.89
CA THR A 2 26.48 -11.02 -45.55
C THR A 2 24.95 -10.86 -45.48
N ARG A 3 24.39 -11.13 -44.31
CA ARG A 3 22.96 -11.21 -43.97
C ARG A 3 22.48 -9.87 -43.40
N GLY A 4 21.26 -9.48 -43.73
CA GLY A 4 20.32 -8.93 -42.74
C GLY A 4 20.28 -7.41 -42.49
N ARG A 5 19.34 -6.76 -43.18
CA ARG A 5 18.30 -5.85 -42.67
C ARG A 5 18.32 -5.52 -41.16
N GLY A 6 18.25 -4.22 -40.84
CA GLY A 6 17.85 -3.72 -39.52
C GLY A 6 18.06 -2.22 -39.41
N ALA A 7 17.07 -1.44 -39.86
CA ALA A 7 16.97 -0.03 -39.50
C ALA A 7 16.89 0.04 -37.97
N ALA A 8 17.81 0.79 -37.36
CA ALA A 8 17.75 1.10 -35.94
C ALA A 8 16.55 2.02 -35.72
N GLU A 9 15.42 1.43 -35.33
CA GLU A 9 14.34 2.12 -34.67
C GLU A 9 14.90 2.55 -33.30
N GLU A 10 15.37 3.79 -33.24
CA GLU A 10 15.71 4.45 -32.00
C GLU A 10 14.39 4.66 -31.25
N ASN A 11 14.02 3.65 -30.44
CA ASN A 11 12.90 3.71 -29.53
C ASN A 11 13.21 4.77 -28.47
N ARG A 12 12.95 6.04 -28.81
CA ARG A 12 12.87 7.14 -27.86
C ARG A 12 11.57 6.99 -27.08
N GLY A 13 11.53 5.96 -26.23
CA GLY A 13 10.63 5.88 -25.09
C GLY A 13 11.04 6.93 -24.06
N GLY A 14 10.98 8.20 -24.43
CA GLY A 14 11.10 9.34 -23.53
C GLY A 14 9.82 9.47 -22.73
N GLY A 15 9.56 8.50 -21.87
CA GLY A 15 8.70 8.73 -20.72
C GLY A 15 9.47 9.67 -19.80
N THR A 16 9.02 10.92 -19.71
CA THR A 16 9.38 11.78 -18.59
C THR A 16 8.75 11.15 -17.34
N GLY A 17 9.36 10.08 -16.84
CA GLY A 17 9.10 9.58 -15.50
C GLY A 17 9.43 10.73 -14.57
N GLY A 18 8.40 11.31 -13.95
CA GLY A 18 8.62 12.21 -12.83
C GLY A 18 9.48 11.46 -11.80
N ASP A 19 10.34 12.20 -11.10
CA ASP A 19 11.09 11.65 -9.98
C ASP A 19 10.08 11.26 -8.88
N LEU A 20 9.63 10.00 -8.89
CA LEU A 20 8.73 9.45 -7.87
C LEU A 20 9.56 9.07 -6.65
N ALA A 21 10.17 10.08 -6.04
CA ALA A 21 10.82 9.95 -4.75
C ALA A 21 9.78 10.14 -3.65
N VAL A 22 9.70 9.18 -2.73
CA VAL A 22 8.89 9.25 -1.50
C VAL A 22 9.78 8.83 -0.34
N ASP A 23 9.66 9.50 0.80
CA ASP A 23 10.42 9.14 1.99
C ASP A 23 9.68 8.16 2.90
N ASP A 24 10.43 7.54 3.82
CA ASP A 24 9.89 6.56 4.76
C ASP A 24 8.84 7.14 5.73
N GLN A 25 8.88 8.45 5.99
CA GLN A 25 7.93 9.09 6.89
C GLN A 25 6.56 9.19 6.22
N ASP A 26 6.54 9.55 4.95
CA ASP A 26 5.33 9.59 4.14
C ASP A 26 4.71 8.19 3.99
N LEU A 27 5.54 7.17 3.73
CA LEU A 27 5.07 5.77 3.65
C LEU A 27 4.51 5.29 5.00
N ALA A 28 5.18 5.60 6.11
CA ALA A 28 4.70 5.28 7.45
C ALA A 28 3.38 6.01 7.79
N ALA A 29 3.22 7.25 7.34
CA ALA A 29 1.99 8.02 7.53
C ALA A 29 0.80 7.39 6.81
N VAL A 30 1.01 6.85 5.59
CA VAL A 30 0.00 6.10 4.85
C VAL A 30 -0.38 4.80 5.58
N GLY A 31 0.60 4.01 6.03
CA GLY A 31 0.36 2.79 6.80
C GLY A 31 -0.46 3.06 8.07
N ASN A 32 -0.06 4.05 8.87
CA ASN A 32 -0.78 4.47 10.07
C ASN A 32 -2.21 4.95 9.78
N SER A 33 -2.42 5.66 8.67
CA SER A 33 -3.76 6.10 8.27
C SER A 33 -4.65 4.91 7.90
N ALA A 34 -4.11 3.92 7.20
CA ALA A 34 -4.81 2.68 6.89
C ALA A 34 -5.15 1.89 8.17
N PHE A 35 -4.22 1.81 9.12
CA PHE A 35 -4.45 1.18 10.42
C PHE A 35 -5.58 1.85 11.21
N LYS A 36 -5.57 3.18 11.33
CA LYS A 36 -6.64 3.93 12.00
C LYS A 36 -8.01 3.70 11.35
N LEU A 37 -8.05 3.64 10.01
CA LEU A 37 -9.29 3.34 9.29
C LEU A 37 -9.75 1.90 9.55
N PHE A 38 -8.82 0.94 9.59
CA PHE A 38 -9.10 -0.44 9.96
C PHE A 38 -9.71 -0.54 11.36
N GLU A 39 -9.10 0.10 12.37
CA GLU A 39 -9.62 0.11 13.74
C GLU A 39 -11.00 0.77 13.81
N GLY A 40 -11.16 1.96 13.21
CA GLY A 40 -12.43 2.68 13.21
C GLY A 40 -13.56 1.87 12.56
N LEU A 41 -13.30 1.28 11.40
CA LEU A 41 -14.27 0.41 10.72
C LEU A 41 -14.52 -0.89 11.48
N GLY A 42 -13.50 -1.46 12.13
CA GLY A 42 -13.62 -2.68 12.93
C GLY A 42 -14.50 -2.48 14.17
N ASN A 43 -14.33 -1.33 14.83
CA ASN A 43 -15.05 -0.96 16.04
C ASN A 43 -16.48 -0.49 15.76
N HIS A 44 -16.65 0.36 14.74
CA HIS A 44 -17.90 1.10 14.52
C HIS A 44 -18.66 0.72 13.25
N GLY A 45 -18.06 -0.06 12.36
CA GLY A 45 -18.67 -0.41 11.07
C GLY A 45 -19.98 -1.22 11.20
N ARG A 46 -20.30 -1.73 12.39
CA ARG A 46 -21.51 -2.54 12.66
C ARG A 46 -22.43 -1.94 13.72
N ASP A 47 -22.24 -0.68 14.11
CA ASP A 47 -23.04 -0.05 15.18
C ASP A 47 -24.56 -0.09 14.88
N ALA A 48 -24.94 0.14 13.62
CA ALA A 48 -26.34 0.09 13.18
C ALA A 48 -26.84 -1.32 12.83
N TRP A 49 -26.00 -2.36 12.90
CA TRP A 49 -26.32 -3.68 12.33
C TRP A 49 -27.57 -4.30 12.95
N SER A 50 -27.66 -4.29 14.28
CA SER A 50 -28.80 -4.86 15.00
C SER A 50 -30.08 -4.03 14.78
N SER A 51 -30.00 -2.70 14.92
CA SER A 51 -31.17 -1.82 14.75
C SER A 51 -31.71 -1.88 13.33
N SER A 52 -30.85 -1.93 12.31
CA SER A 52 -31.28 -2.05 10.92
C SER A 52 -31.90 -3.42 10.62
N GLN A 53 -31.42 -4.51 11.23
CA GLN A 53 -32.06 -5.83 11.09
C GLN A 53 -33.45 -5.86 11.72
N THR A 54 -33.61 -5.24 12.90
CA THR A 54 -34.92 -5.12 13.55
C THR A 54 -35.87 -4.29 12.69
N ALA A 55 -35.45 -3.10 12.25
CA ALA A 55 -36.25 -2.25 11.39
C ALA A 55 -36.66 -2.95 10.08
N ALA A 56 -35.74 -3.71 9.47
CA ALA A 56 -36.03 -4.46 8.26
C ALA A 56 -37.11 -5.52 8.51
N LYS A 57 -37.04 -6.27 9.62
CA LYS A 57 -38.05 -7.27 9.99
C LYS A 57 -39.40 -6.62 10.27
N ASP A 58 -39.42 -5.54 11.03
CA ASP A 58 -40.66 -4.85 11.40
C ASP A 58 -41.36 -4.24 10.18
N LEU A 59 -40.60 -3.67 9.24
CA LEU A 59 -41.14 -3.13 7.99
C LEU A 59 -41.67 -4.24 7.08
N THR A 60 -40.95 -5.36 6.97
CA THR A 60 -41.43 -6.53 6.22
C THR A 60 -42.71 -7.09 6.82
N ALA A 61 -42.81 -7.20 8.15
CA ALA A 61 -44.02 -7.70 8.82
C ALA A 61 -45.24 -6.78 8.65
N GLN A 62 -45.01 -5.51 8.33
CA GLN A 62 -46.04 -4.53 7.98
C GLN A 62 -46.33 -4.50 6.46
N GLU A 63 -45.81 -5.47 5.70
CA GLU A 63 -45.98 -5.58 4.25
C GLU A 63 -45.37 -4.40 3.46
N PHE A 64 -44.41 -3.68 4.04
CA PHE A 64 -43.65 -2.65 3.32
C PHE A 64 -42.46 -3.26 2.58
N GLU A 65 -42.39 -3.05 1.26
CA GLU A 65 -41.25 -3.45 0.41
C GLU A 65 -39.90 -2.91 0.91
N LEU A 66 -39.93 -1.77 1.61
CA LEU A 66 -38.75 -1.16 2.22
C LEU A 66 -38.01 -2.10 3.18
N GLY A 67 -38.71 -3.02 3.85
CA GLY A 67 -38.08 -4.01 4.72
C GLY A 67 -37.10 -4.90 3.96
N GLY A 68 -37.51 -5.43 2.81
CA GLY A 68 -36.63 -6.23 1.93
C GLY A 68 -35.49 -5.39 1.34
N ALA A 69 -35.77 -4.16 0.92
CA ALA A 69 -34.74 -3.25 0.41
C ALA A 69 -33.66 -2.94 1.47
N LEU A 70 -34.06 -2.75 2.74
CA LEU A 70 -33.13 -2.50 3.83
C LEU A 70 -32.21 -3.70 4.09
N GLN A 71 -32.72 -4.93 4.01
CA GLN A 71 -31.89 -6.15 4.13
C GLN A 71 -30.81 -6.18 3.04
N VAL A 72 -31.17 -5.88 1.78
CA VAL A 72 -30.21 -5.83 0.66
C VAL A 72 -29.12 -4.80 0.91
N VAL A 73 -29.46 -3.64 1.46
CA VAL A 73 -28.49 -2.59 1.80
C VAL A 73 -27.54 -3.07 2.91
N GLN A 74 -28.06 -3.72 3.96
CA GLN A 74 -27.24 -4.28 5.04
C GLN A 74 -26.25 -5.33 4.52
N ASP A 75 -26.71 -6.26 3.67
CA ASP A 75 -25.86 -7.28 3.07
C ASP A 75 -24.75 -6.68 2.21
N ARG A 76 -25.08 -5.65 1.42
CA ARG A 76 -24.10 -4.95 0.60
C ARG A 76 -23.09 -4.20 1.46
N TRP A 77 -23.52 -3.58 2.54
CA TRP A 77 -22.65 -2.92 3.51
C TRP A 77 -21.68 -3.90 4.16
N GLU A 78 -22.14 -5.06 4.64
CA GLU A 78 -21.26 -6.04 5.29
C GLU A 78 -20.17 -6.56 4.33
N LYS A 79 -20.54 -6.85 3.08
CA LYS A 79 -19.57 -7.24 2.04
C LYS A 79 -18.54 -6.13 1.82
N SER A 80 -19.03 -4.90 1.69
CA SER A 80 -18.22 -3.70 1.54
C SER A 80 -17.29 -3.43 2.71
N LEU A 81 -17.75 -3.66 3.94
CA LEU A 81 -16.99 -3.46 5.16
C LEU A 81 -15.84 -4.48 5.24
N LYS A 82 -16.12 -5.76 4.96
CA LYS A 82 -15.10 -6.81 4.92
C LYS A 82 -13.99 -6.51 3.91
N THR A 83 -14.35 -6.12 2.68
CA THR A 83 -13.36 -5.76 1.65
C THR A 83 -12.51 -4.56 2.07
N ARG A 84 -13.10 -3.55 2.72
CA ARG A 84 -12.35 -2.38 3.20
C ARG A 84 -11.41 -2.74 4.35
N LEU A 85 -11.87 -3.54 5.31
CA LEU A 85 -11.03 -4.02 6.41
C LEU A 85 -9.83 -4.82 5.90
N ASP A 86 -10.07 -5.74 4.97
CA ASP A 86 -9.02 -6.54 4.33
C ASP A 86 -8.01 -5.65 3.60
N ALA A 87 -8.49 -4.72 2.77
CA ALA A 87 -7.62 -3.78 2.05
C ALA A 87 -6.80 -2.88 3.00
N CYS A 88 -7.41 -2.36 4.07
CA CYS A 88 -6.70 -1.51 5.04
C CYS A 88 -5.63 -2.30 5.80
N ALA A 89 -5.94 -3.55 6.20
CA ALA A 89 -4.97 -4.44 6.82
C ALA A 89 -3.81 -4.77 5.86
N HIS A 90 -4.12 -5.08 4.59
CA HIS A 90 -3.12 -5.33 3.57
C HIS A 90 -2.19 -4.14 3.33
N ILE A 91 -2.74 -2.92 3.21
CA ILE A 91 -1.93 -1.70 3.05
C ILE A 91 -1.07 -1.48 4.29
N SER A 92 -1.63 -1.50 5.49
CA SER A 92 -0.89 -1.29 6.73
C SER A 92 0.28 -2.28 6.87
N ASN A 93 0.01 -3.57 6.67
CA ASN A 93 1.03 -4.61 6.76
C ASN A 93 2.11 -4.46 5.68
N HIS A 94 1.73 -4.06 4.46
CA HIS A 94 2.68 -3.88 3.37
C HIS A 94 3.62 -2.69 3.61
N MET A 95 3.10 -1.58 4.14
CA MET A 95 3.93 -0.41 4.47
C MET A 95 4.87 -0.69 5.64
N ASP A 96 4.42 -1.44 6.65
CA ASP A 96 5.28 -1.88 7.75
C ASP A 96 6.38 -2.83 7.26
N PHE A 97 6.06 -3.75 6.35
CA PHE A 97 7.03 -4.66 5.76
C PHE A 97 8.09 -3.92 4.92
N THR A 98 7.66 -3.06 3.99
CA THR A 98 8.57 -2.31 3.11
C THR A 98 9.51 -1.42 3.91
N LYS A 99 8.99 -0.71 4.92
CA LYS A 99 9.83 0.08 5.84
C LYS A 99 10.87 -0.78 6.56
N ASN A 100 10.49 -1.95 7.07
CA ASN A 100 11.43 -2.84 7.75
C ASN A 100 12.47 -3.46 6.81
N ALA A 101 12.08 -3.80 5.58
CA ALA A 101 12.98 -4.36 4.58
C ALA A 101 14.02 -3.32 4.13
N HIS A 102 13.57 -2.10 3.82
CA HIS A 102 14.47 -1.02 3.40
C HIS A 102 15.41 -0.60 4.53
N ALA A 103 14.92 -0.42 5.76
CA ALA A 103 15.78 -0.09 6.89
C ALA A 103 16.98 -1.05 7.02
N GLY A 104 16.80 -2.34 6.74
CA GLY A 104 17.89 -3.32 6.69
C GLY A 104 18.88 -3.09 5.54
N ASP A 105 18.38 -2.76 4.36
CA ASP A 105 19.17 -2.44 3.17
C ASP A 105 19.92 -1.10 3.32
N GLU A 106 19.36 -0.07 3.94
CA GLU A 106 20.07 1.19 4.18
C GLU A 106 21.25 0.98 5.14
N TYR A 107 21.12 0.17 6.19
CA TYR A 107 22.27 -0.18 7.04
C TYR A 107 23.32 -0.97 6.27
N PHE A 108 22.90 -1.91 5.43
CA PHE A 108 23.82 -2.71 4.61
C PHE A 108 24.56 -1.86 3.56
N ILE A 109 23.86 -0.97 2.87
CA ILE A 109 24.42 -0.04 1.88
C ILE A 109 25.30 0.99 2.56
N ALA A 110 24.85 1.65 3.63
CA ALA A 110 25.66 2.64 4.35
C ALA A 110 26.97 2.04 4.86
N THR A 111 26.93 0.81 5.39
CA THR A 111 28.13 0.09 5.85
C THR A 111 29.05 -0.26 4.68
N THR A 112 28.48 -0.73 3.56
CA THR A 112 29.26 -1.11 2.37
C THR A 112 29.92 0.11 1.72
N VAL A 113 29.19 1.22 1.57
CA VAL A 113 29.69 2.49 1.01
C VAL A 113 30.79 3.09 1.91
N SER A 114 30.61 3.07 3.23
CA SER A 114 31.64 3.50 4.19
C SER A 114 32.92 2.68 4.09
N SER A 115 32.80 1.36 3.92
CA SER A 115 33.94 0.44 3.75
C SER A 115 34.71 0.71 2.45
N ILE A 116 34.01 0.93 1.34
CA ILE A 116 34.63 1.27 0.05
C ILE A 116 35.34 2.61 0.12
N ALA A 117 34.71 3.65 0.70
CA ALA A 117 35.34 4.96 0.87
C ALA A 117 36.61 4.89 1.73
N THR A 118 36.61 4.02 2.75
CA THR A 118 37.79 3.77 3.59
C THR A 118 38.91 3.08 2.81
N LEU A 119 38.57 2.10 1.96
CA LEU A 119 39.53 1.41 1.09
C LEU A 119 40.14 2.36 0.05
N ASP A 120 39.31 3.18 -0.60
CA ASP A 120 39.74 4.16 -1.62
C ASP A 120 40.76 5.16 -1.05
N LYS A 121 40.48 5.67 0.16
CA LYS A 121 41.40 6.54 0.88
C LYS A 121 42.75 5.88 1.19
N GLY A 122 42.73 4.58 1.52
CA GLY A 122 43.94 3.80 1.74
C GLY A 122 44.78 3.59 0.47
N PHE A 123 44.14 3.47 -0.70
CA PHE A 123 44.82 3.38 -1.98
C PHE A 123 45.45 4.74 -2.39
N ASP A 124 44.74 5.85 -2.19
CA ASP A 124 45.25 7.20 -2.48
C ASP A 124 46.46 7.60 -1.61
N GLU A 125 46.50 7.16 -0.35
CA GLU A 125 47.66 7.37 0.53
C GLU A 125 48.88 6.54 0.10
N GLY A 126 48.67 5.40 -0.56
CA GLY A 126 49.74 4.55 -1.10
C GLY A 126 50.40 5.10 -2.37
N VAL A 127 49.70 5.94 -3.15
CA VAL A 127 50.21 6.54 -4.40
C VAL A 127 51.08 7.77 -4.13
N LYS A 128 51.04 8.36 -2.93
CA LYS A 128 51.85 9.55 -2.55
C LYS A 128 53.27 9.23 -2.06
N ARG A 129 53.82 8.04 -2.32
CA ARG A 129 55.20 7.66 -1.96
C ARG A 129 56.08 7.42 -3.16
#